data_AF-A0A382YSI0-F1
#
_entry.id   AF-A0A382YSI0-F1
#
_cell.length_a   1.000
_cell.length_b   1.000
_cell.length_c   1.000
_cell.angle_alpha   90.00
_cell.angle_beta   90.00
_cell.angle_gamma   90.00
#
_symmetry.space_group_name_H-M   'P 1'
#
loop_
_entity.id
_entity.type
_entity.pdbx_description
1 polymer ?
#
loop_
_entity_poly.entity_id
_entity_poly.type
_entity_poly.pdbx_seq_one_letter_code
_entity_poly.pdbx_strand_id
1 'polypeptide(L)'
;LCPKGAPVKNFSVVAINTALKFNPNTEDEIEVDFERKLQLANADAKIFALEGEMAKAAADGRHPHPLTLRANIGECIKIKLTNRLKKGNASIHANNIAFDPLDSQGINVGNNPGDQTVKPGKSKVYTFYAHKDFNINGALLWDFGDITDNVRSGMYGGIIIGPKGSVYRDPETGKDITLGNSWKADVIIDKSYPENQDLENYRDFALYFQDEDNILGTSFMPYLQNVAGLTGVNYRLEPWTYREDEGCEFGNMFTPCIAAEG
;
A
#
# COMPACT_ATOMS: atom_id res chain seq x y z
N LEU A 1 17.64 -6.82 17.08
CA LEU A 1 16.20 -6.83 16.70
C LEU A 1 15.62 -8.24 16.65
N CYS A 2 15.88 -9.04 15.60
CA CYS A 2 15.28 -10.38 15.48
C CYS A 2 15.97 -11.41 16.40
N PRO A 3 15.22 -12.21 17.20
CA PRO A 3 15.79 -13.28 18.02
C PRO A 3 16.49 -14.36 17.20
N LYS A 4 17.47 -15.05 17.81
CA LYS A 4 18.15 -16.18 17.18
C LYS A 4 17.16 -17.30 16.85
N GLY A 5 17.12 -17.71 15.58
CA GLY A 5 16.22 -18.77 15.10
C GLY A 5 14.81 -18.30 14.72
N ALA A 6 14.52 -17.00 14.79
CA ALA A 6 13.27 -16.46 14.25
C ALA A 6 13.18 -16.75 12.73
N PRO A 7 12.05 -17.26 12.21
CA PRO A 7 11.85 -17.44 10.78
C PRO A 7 12.03 -16.12 10.03
N VAL A 8 12.62 -16.16 8.84
CA VAL A 8 12.93 -14.95 8.06
C VAL A 8 12.14 -14.95 6.76
N LYS A 9 11.36 -13.90 6.53
CA LYS A 9 10.74 -13.59 5.24
C LYS A 9 11.57 -12.55 4.51
N ASN A 10 11.96 -12.87 3.27
CA ASN A 10 12.75 -11.97 2.43
C ASN A 10 11.89 -11.49 1.27
N PHE A 11 11.79 -10.18 1.12
CA PHE A 11 11.05 -9.52 0.04
C PHE A 11 12.01 -8.67 -0.80
N SER A 12 11.95 -8.84 -2.12
CA SER A 12 12.66 -7.98 -3.07
C SER A 12 11.67 -6.94 -3.58
N VAL A 13 11.82 -5.70 -3.14
CA VAL A 13 10.92 -4.58 -3.46
C VAL A 13 11.65 -3.58 -4.35
N VAL A 14 10.94 -3.02 -5.32
CA VAL A 14 11.43 -1.95 -6.18
C VAL A 14 10.58 -0.70 -5.96
N ALA A 15 11.25 0.45 -5.92
CA ALA A 15 10.60 1.75 -6.09
C ALA A 15 10.72 2.15 -7.56
N ILE A 16 9.60 2.40 -8.23
CA ILE A 16 9.57 2.66 -9.69
C ILE A 16 8.67 3.85 -10.01
N ASN A 17 8.93 4.50 -11.14
CA ASN A 17 7.96 5.38 -11.77
C ASN A 17 6.99 4.54 -12.63
N THR A 18 5.71 4.88 -12.62
CA THR A 18 4.68 4.25 -13.45
C THR A 18 3.54 5.23 -13.69
N ALA A 19 2.73 4.99 -14.71
CA ALA A 19 1.47 5.70 -14.88
C ALA A 19 0.36 4.90 -14.18
N LEU A 20 -0.44 5.55 -13.34
CA LEU A 20 -1.61 4.97 -12.71
C LEU A 20 -2.87 5.65 -13.23
N LYS A 21 -3.86 4.84 -13.63
CA LYS A 21 -5.22 5.29 -13.93
C LYS A 21 -6.13 4.84 -12.80
N PHE A 22 -6.49 5.74 -11.91
CA PHE A 22 -7.33 5.43 -10.75
C PHE A 22 -8.75 5.05 -11.17
N ASN A 23 -9.23 5.60 -12.29
CA ASN A 23 -10.43 5.14 -12.95
C ASN A 23 -10.15 4.97 -14.45
N PRO A 24 -10.18 3.73 -14.99
CA PRO A 24 -9.91 3.48 -16.41
C PRO A 24 -11.08 3.88 -17.32
N ASN A 25 -12.28 4.11 -16.78
CA ASN A 25 -13.53 4.27 -17.54
C ASN A 25 -13.92 5.74 -17.77
N THR A 26 -13.08 6.69 -17.37
CA THR A 26 -13.33 8.14 -17.45
C THR A 26 -12.08 8.89 -17.90
N GLU A 27 -12.25 10.18 -18.19
CA GLU A 27 -11.15 11.11 -18.40
C GLU A 27 -10.23 11.20 -17.17
N ASP A 28 -9.01 11.71 -17.39
CA ASP A 28 -7.97 11.76 -16.35
C ASP A 28 -8.27 12.78 -15.24
N GLU A 29 -9.20 13.70 -15.46
CA GLU A 29 -9.61 14.74 -14.51
C GLU A 29 -11.11 15.05 -14.63
N ILE A 30 -11.77 15.36 -13.52
CA ILE A 30 -13.16 15.86 -13.49
C ILE A 30 -13.15 17.21 -12.78
N GLU A 31 -13.71 18.25 -13.42
CA GLU A 31 -13.90 19.54 -12.76
C GLU A 31 -14.98 19.42 -11.69
N VAL A 32 -14.67 19.89 -10.48
CA VAL A 32 -15.58 19.76 -9.33
C VAL A 32 -16.16 21.10 -8.89
N ASP A 33 -15.33 22.07 -8.52
CA ASP A 33 -15.75 23.38 -8.03
C ASP A 33 -14.67 24.44 -8.33
N PHE A 34 -15.05 25.64 -8.78
CA PHE A 34 -14.13 26.80 -8.88
C PHE A 34 -12.78 26.49 -9.54
N GLU A 35 -12.80 25.85 -10.72
CA GLU A 35 -11.61 25.41 -11.47
C GLU A 35 -10.75 24.33 -10.78
N ARG A 36 -11.18 23.82 -9.61
CA ARG A 36 -10.56 22.66 -8.96
C ARG A 36 -10.96 21.40 -9.70
N LYS A 37 -10.02 20.45 -9.75
CA LYS A 37 -10.21 19.19 -10.46
C LYS A 37 -9.89 18.01 -9.57
N LEU A 38 -10.74 17.00 -9.63
CA LEU A 38 -10.47 15.67 -9.12
C LEU A 38 -9.57 14.95 -10.13
N GLN A 39 -8.44 14.42 -9.68
CA GLN A 39 -7.49 13.70 -10.53
C GLN A 39 -7.77 12.20 -10.50
N LEU A 40 -7.99 11.61 -11.67
CA LEU A 40 -8.30 10.20 -11.88
C LEU A 40 -7.18 9.45 -12.59
N ALA A 41 -6.10 10.13 -12.94
CA ALA A 41 -4.85 9.53 -13.37
C ALA A 41 -3.64 10.28 -12.80
N ASN A 42 -2.54 9.57 -12.63
CA ASN A 42 -1.24 10.13 -12.31
C ASN A 42 -0.20 9.50 -13.24
N ALA A 43 0.23 10.27 -14.24
CA ALA A 43 1.19 9.82 -15.26
C ALA A 43 2.62 9.65 -14.71
N ASP A 44 2.94 10.32 -13.60
CA ASP A 44 4.26 10.34 -12.97
C ASP A 44 4.28 9.65 -11.60
N ALA A 45 3.28 8.79 -11.35
CA ALA A 45 3.15 8.06 -10.10
C ALA A 45 4.42 7.28 -9.75
N LYS A 46 4.63 7.11 -8.46
CA LYS A 46 5.76 6.35 -7.91
C LYS A 46 5.19 5.34 -6.94
N ILE A 47 5.56 4.08 -7.09
CA ILE A 47 5.01 3.02 -6.25
C ILE A 47 6.09 2.08 -5.75
N PHE A 48 5.78 1.41 -4.63
CA PHE A 48 6.45 0.17 -4.26
C PHE A 48 5.78 -1.02 -4.97
N ALA A 49 6.59 -1.93 -5.51
CA ALA A 49 6.14 -3.19 -6.06
C ALA A 49 7.14 -4.30 -5.73
N LEU A 50 6.70 -5.56 -5.74
CA LEU A 50 7.63 -6.68 -5.73
C LEU A 50 8.40 -6.75 -7.05
N GLU A 51 9.63 -7.25 -6.99
CA GLU A 51 10.46 -7.45 -8.18
C GLU A 51 9.72 -8.30 -9.23
N GLY A 52 9.59 -7.77 -10.45
CA GLY A 52 8.90 -8.42 -11.57
C GLY A 52 7.36 -8.40 -11.50
N GLU A 53 6.76 -7.83 -10.45
CA GLU A 53 5.29 -7.77 -10.30
C GLU A 53 4.63 -6.96 -11.40
N MET A 54 5.14 -5.77 -11.71
CA MET A 54 4.51 -4.87 -12.67
C MET A 54 4.49 -5.44 -14.10
N ALA A 55 5.52 -6.20 -14.48
CA ALA A 55 5.53 -6.89 -15.76
C ALA A 55 4.44 -7.96 -15.83
N LYS A 56 4.18 -8.67 -14.71
CA LYS A 56 3.10 -9.66 -14.62
C LYS A 56 1.73 -8.99 -14.59
N ALA A 57 1.57 -7.91 -13.84
CA ALA A 57 0.32 -7.16 -13.76
C ALA A 57 -0.10 -6.65 -15.15
N ALA A 58 0.84 -6.09 -15.91
CA ALA A 58 0.60 -5.65 -17.29
C ALA A 58 0.22 -6.83 -18.21
N ALA A 59 0.88 -7.98 -18.09
CA ALA A 59 0.57 -9.16 -18.90
C ALA A 59 -0.80 -9.77 -18.59
N ASP A 60 -1.21 -9.73 -17.31
CA ASP A 60 -2.48 -10.28 -16.83
C ASP A 60 -3.65 -9.27 -16.93
N GLY A 61 -3.40 -8.05 -17.42
CA GLY A 61 -4.39 -6.97 -17.44
C GLY A 61 -4.86 -6.55 -16.04
N ARG A 62 -4.07 -6.82 -14.99
CA ARG A 62 -4.43 -6.49 -13.61
C ARG A 62 -4.03 -5.07 -13.27
N HIS A 63 -4.97 -4.36 -12.67
CA HIS A 63 -4.69 -3.05 -12.07
C HIS A 63 -3.72 -3.20 -10.89
N PRO A 64 -2.64 -2.39 -10.82
CA PRO A 64 -1.73 -2.37 -9.68
C PRO A 64 -2.45 -2.00 -8.38
N HIS A 65 -1.90 -2.41 -7.24
CA HIS A 65 -2.36 -1.98 -5.92
C HIS A 65 -1.16 -1.77 -4.99
N PRO A 66 -1.32 -1.05 -3.87
CA PRO A 66 -0.22 -0.78 -2.95
C PRO A 66 0.42 -2.08 -2.44
N LEU A 67 1.73 -2.01 -2.17
CA LEU A 67 2.50 -3.12 -1.67
C LEU A 67 1.95 -3.58 -0.32
N THR A 68 1.41 -4.79 -0.25
CA THR A 68 0.85 -5.40 0.95
C THR A 68 1.55 -6.72 1.19
N LEU A 69 2.50 -6.70 2.13
CA LEU A 69 3.28 -7.86 2.55
C LEU A 69 2.66 -8.50 3.78
N ARG A 70 3.01 -9.76 4.05
CA ARG A 70 2.48 -10.50 5.20
C ARG A 70 3.57 -11.15 6.03
N ALA A 71 3.47 -10.97 7.34
CA ALA A 71 4.32 -11.60 8.32
C ALA A 71 3.46 -12.18 9.44
N ASN A 72 4.00 -13.18 10.14
CA ASN A 72 3.37 -13.74 11.32
C ASN A 72 4.10 -13.24 12.56
N ILE A 73 3.39 -13.17 13.68
CA ILE A 73 4.00 -12.91 14.99
C ILE A 73 5.20 -13.85 15.20
N GLY A 74 6.35 -13.28 15.54
CA GLY A 74 7.61 -13.99 15.76
C GLY A 74 8.51 -14.09 14.53
N GLU A 75 8.11 -13.59 13.37
CA GLU A 75 8.92 -13.59 12.15
C GLU A 75 9.76 -12.32 12.00
N CYS A 76 10.93 -12.48 11.40
CA CYS A 76 11.81 -11.40 10.95
C CYS A 76 11.53 -11.09 9.48
N ILE A 77 11.30 -9.83 9.15
CA ILE A 77 11.00 -9.36 7.80
C ILE A 77 12.22 -8.63 7.29
N LYS A 78 12.72 -9.03 6.11
CA LYS A 78 13.80 -8.35 5.41
C LYS A 78 13.31 -7.85 4.07
N ILE A 79 13.26 -6.54 3.89
CA ILE A 79 12.88 -5.91 2.63
C ILE A 79 14.12 -5.35 1.97
N LYS A 80 14.55 -5.96 0.87
CA LYS A 80 15.56 -5.39 -0.02
C LYS A 80 14.89 -4.42 -0.96
N LEU A 81 14.94 -3.13 -0.64
CA LEU A 81 14.50 -2.07 -1.53
C LEU A 81 15.57 -1.80 -2.58
N THR A 82 15.19 -1.80 -3.86
CA THR A 82 16.01 -1.30 -4.97
C THR A 82 15.36 -0.06 -5.55
N ASN A 83 16.04 1.08 -5.47
CA ASN A 83 15.50 2.33 -6.02
C ASN A 83 15.73 2.38 -7.54
N ARG A 84 14.65 2.34 -8.31
CA ARG A 84 14.64 2.49 -9.78
C ARG A 84 13.89 3.76 -10.22
N LEU A 85 13.67 4.70 -9.31
CA LEU A 85 13.14 6.00 -9.64
C LEU A 85 14.10 6.72 -10.60
N LYS A 86 13.53 7.51 -11.53
CA LYS A 86 14.30 8.34 -12.48
C LYS A 86 15.21 9.35 -11.76
N LYS A 87 14.74 9.88 -10.63
CA LYS A 87 15.42 10.86 -9.77
C LYS A 87 14.92 10.72 -8.33
N GLY A 88 15.69 11.26 -7.38
CA GLY A 88 15.31 11.28 -5.97
C GLY A 88 15.64 9.98 -5.25
N ASN A 89 15.81 10.07 -3.93
CA ASN A 89 16.02 8.90 -3.10
C ASN A 89 14.67 8.24 -2.78
N ALA A 90 14.73 6.99 -2.36
CA ALA A 90 13.59 6.24 -1.83
C ALA A 90 13.99 5.57 -0.51
N SER A 91 13.04 5.29 0.37
CA SER A 91 13.25 4.52 1.58
C SER A 91 12.00 3.74 1.96
N ILE A 92 12.13 2.82 2.92
CA ILE A 92 10.98 2.17 3.55
C ILE A 92 11.06 2.46 5.04
N HIS A 93 10.06 3.19 5.54
CA HIS A 93 9.74 3.28 6.95
C HIS A 93 8.47 2.49 7.22
N ALA A 94 8.43 1.70 8.30
CA ALA A 94 7.23 0.95 8.69
C ALA A 94 6.79 1.39 10.09
N ASN A 95 5.55 1.89 10.18
CA ASN A 95 4.91 2.24 11.46
C ASN A 95 4.40 0.98 12.16
N ASN A 96 4.21 1.01 13.48
CA ASN A 96 3.57 -0.06 14.25
C ASN A 96 4.22 -1.47 14.12
N ILE A 97 5.54 -1.52 13.92
CA ILE A 97 6.32 -2.75 13.91
C ILE A 97 7.70 -2.50 14.54
N ALA A 98 8.34 -3.52 15.10
CA ALA A 98 9.65 -3.36 15.71
C ALA A 98 10.74 -3.23 14.63
N PHE A 99 11.61 -2.23 14.77
CA PHE A 99 12.83 -2.07 13.98
C PHE A 99 13.97 -1.49 14.83
N ASP A 100 15.20 -1.58 14.32
CA ASP A 100 16.34 -0.86 14.90
C ASP A 100 16.45 0.52 14.23
N PRO A 101 16.29 1.63 14.98
CA PRO A 101 16.32 2.97 14.40
C PRO A 101 17.66 3.34 13.77
N LEU A 102 18.78 2.72 14.21
CA LEU A 102 20.10 3.02 13.66
C LEU A 102 20.31 2.44 12.25
N ASP A 103 19.56 1.41 11.89
CA ASP A 103 19.77 0.65 10.66
C ASP A 103 18.58 0.70 9.68
N SER A 104 17.37 0.59 10.22
CA SER A 104 16.15 0.27 9.47
C SER A 104 15.02 1.28 9.71
N GLN A 105 15.34 2.50 10.17
CA GLN A 105 14.32 3.54 10.33
C GLN A 105 13.80 4.06 8.98
N GLY A 106 14.64 4.09 7.94
CA GLY A 106 14.24 4.66 6.64
C GLY A 106 14.15 6.19 6.61
N ILE A 107 14.52 6.87 7.70
CA ILE A 107 14.47 8.33 7.84
C ILE A 107 15.84 8.84 8.28
N ASN A 108 16.36 9.88 7.61
CA ASN A 108 17.57 10.58 8.02
C ASN A 108 17.24 11.60 9.12
N VAL A 109 17.24 11.16 10.37
CA VAL A 109 16.95 12.01 11.53
C VAL A 109 17.92 11.74 12.68
N GLY A 110 18.32 12.79 13.39
CA GLY A 110 19.17 12.69 14.57
C GLY A 110 20.58 12.16 14.28
N ASN A 111 21.08 11.30 15.17
CA ASN A 111 22.44 10.74 15.11
C ASN A 111 22.49 9.33 14.50
N ASN A 112 21.48 8.92 13.73
CA ASN A 112 21.50 7.63 13.05
C ASN A 112 22.69 7.59 12.07
N PRO A 113 23.58 6.59 12.16
CA PRO A 113 24.75 6.54 11.30
C PRO A 113 24.35 6.22 9.85
N GLY A 114 24.98 6.93 8.91
CA GLY A 114 24.83 6.69 7.47
C GLY A 114 23.50 7.17 6.89
N ASP A 115 23.36 7.00 5.57
CA ASP A 115 22.13 7.33 4.85
C ASP A 115 21.09 6.20 5.02
N GLN A 116 19.93 6.53 5.56
CA GLN A 116 18.79 5.64 5.73
C GLN A 116 17.96 5.53 4.45
N THR A 117 18.23 6.38 3.45
CA THR A 117 17.58 6.38 2.14
C THR A 117 18.45 5.70 1.08
N VAL A 118 17.85 5.39 -0.06
CA VAL A 118 18.46 4.64 -1.17
C VAL A 118 18.50 5.54 -2.39
N LYS A 119 19.71 5.82 -2.89
CA LYS A 119 19.91 6.56 -4.14
C LYS A 119 19.43 5.78 -5.37
N PRO A 120 19.07 6.44 -6.48
CA PRO A 120 18.75 5.77 -7.73
C PRO A 120 19.81 4.74 -8.15
N GLY A 121 19.36 3.56 -8.57
CA GLY A 121 20.21 2.44 -8.98
C GLY A 121 20.89 1.69 -7.84
N LYS A 122 20.62 2.03 -6.57
CA LYS A 122 21.17 1.34 -5.40
C LYS A 122 20.09 0.51 -4.68
N SER A 123 20.55 -0.32 -3.74
CA SER A 123 19.67 -1.11 -2.89
C SER A 123 20.09 -1.01 -1.43
N LYS A 124 19.12 -1.13 -0.52
CA LYS A 124 19.33 -1.28 0.94
C LYS A 124 18.37 -2.34 1.47
N VAL A 125 18.76 -3.02 2.53
CA VAL A 125 17.89 -3.96 3.26
C VAL A 125 17.36 -3.25 4.51
N TYR A 126 16.05 -3.25 4.66
CA TYR A 126 15.36 -2.86 5.89
C TYR A 126 14.91 -4.11 6.64
N THR A 127 15.18 -4.16 7.94
CA THR A 127 14.85 -5.29 8.81
C THR A 127 13.80 -4.87 9.83
N PHE A 128 12.69 -5.58 9.82
CA PHE A 128 11.59 -5.43 10.78
C PHE A 128 11.37 -6.74 11.54
N TYR A 129 10.75 -6.67 12.69
CA TYR A 129 10.39 -7.83 13.49
C TYR A 129 8.93 -7.74 13.95
N ALA A 130 8.16 -8.77 13.64
CA ALA A 130 6.79 -8.92 14.11
C ALA A 130 6.79 -9.34 15.58
N HIS A 131 7.16 -8.43 16.47
CA HIS A 131 7.21 -8.68 17.90
C HIS A 131 5.80 -8.94 18.44
N LYS A 132 5.66 -9.91 19.35
CA LYS A 132 4.35 -10.32 19.92
C LYS A 132 3.55 -9.17 20.54
N ASP A 133 4.23 -8.17 21.07
CA ASP A 133 3.61 -7.01 21.73
C ASP A 133 2.87 -6.08 20.75
N PHE A 134 3.17 -6.15 19.45
CA PHE A 134 2.40 -5.46 18.41
C PHE A 134 1.11 -6.19 18.03
N ASN A 135 0.97 -7.46 18.46
CA ASN A 135 -0.17 -8.34 18.19
C ASN A 135 -0.50 -8.48 16.69
N ILE A 136 -1.66 -9.05 16.36
CA ILE A 136 -2.24 -9.03 15.01
C ILE A 136 -2.54 -7.57 14.66
N ASN A 137 -1.86 -7.02 13.66
CA ASN A 137 -1.97 -5.61 13.30
C ASN A 137 -1.60 -5.31 11.83
N GLY A 138 -1.72 -4.04 11.44
CA GLY A 138 -1.19 -3.51 10.19
C GLY A 138 -0.10 -2.47 10.45
N ALA A 139 1.03 -2.63 9.77
CA ALA A 139 2.16 -1.71 9.78
C ALA A 139 2.20 -0.91 8.48
N LEU A 140 1.89 0.39 8.54
CA LEU A 140 1.86 1.28 7.36
C LEU A 140 3.28 1.59 6.89
N LEU A 141 3.54 1.37 5.60
CA LEU A 141 4.79 1.69 4.93
C LEU A 141 4.71 3.06 4.27
N TRP A 142 5.71 3.90 4.53
CA TRP A 142 5.91 5.20 3.88
C TRP A 142 7.31 5.33 3.32
N ASP A 143 7.41 6.09 2.23
CA ASP A 143 8.66 6.63 1.75
C ASP A 143 9.05 7.92 2.51
N PHE A 144 10.32 8.00 2.92
CA PHE A 144 10.92 9.22 3.47
C PHE A 144 12.13 9.69 2.65
N GLY A 145 12.37 9.12 1.46
CA GLY A 145 13.30 9.66 0.48
C GLY A 145 12.82 11.01 -0.05
N ASP A 146 11.51 11.16 -0.21
CA ASP A 146 10.79 12.42 -0.42
C ASP A 146 9.36 12.30 0.15
N ILE A 147 9.21 12.60 1.45
CA ILE A 147 7.93 12.46 2.15
C ILE A 147 6.82 13.35 1.55
N THR A 148 7.20 14.44 0.89
CA THR A 148 6.26 15.39 0.31
C THR A 148 5.69 14.93 -1.02
N ASP A 149 6.50 14.29 -1.87
CA ASP A 149 6.10 13.92 -3.23
C ASP A 149 5.89 12.42 -3.40
N ASN A 150 6.80 11.58 -2.89
CA ASN A 150 6.76 10.15 -3.14
C ASN A 150 5.51 9.50 -2.54
N VAL A 151 5.16 9.83 -1.29
CA VAL A 151 3.96 9.27 -0.64
C VAL A 151 2.68 9.72 -1.34
N ARG A 152 2.57 11.01 -1.69
CA ARG A 152 1.45 11.55 -2.48
C ARG A 152 1.30 10.85 -3.83
N SER A 153 2.44 10.52 -4.46
CA SER A 153 2.50 9.85 -5.76
C SER A 153 2.22 8.34 -5.71
N GLY A 154 1.99 7.77 -4.53
CA GLY A 154 1.69 6.34 -4.36
C GLY A 154 2.77 5.51 -3.66
N MET A 155 3.86 6.08 -3.13
CA MET A 155 4.89 5.30 -2.43
C MET A 155 4.48 5.03 -0.97
N TYR A 156 3.43 4.23 -0.84
CA TYR A 156 2.96 3.69 0.43
C TYR A 156 2.56 2.22 0.27
N GLY A 157 2.31 1.57 1.40
CA GLY A 157 1.92 0.15 1.44
C GLY A 157 1.76 -0.32 2.88
N GLY A 158 1.83 -1.62 3.10
CA GLY A 158 1.68 -2.19 4.43
C GLY A 158 2.36 -3.54 4.61
N ILE A 159 2.65 -3.86 5.87
CA ILE A 159 2.94 -5.21 6.32
C ILE A 159 1.81 -5.61 7.27
N ILE A 160 1.05 -6.62 6.89
CA ILE A 160 0.01 -7.20 7.75
C ILE A 160 0.66 -8.27 8.62
N ILE A 161 0.53 -8.10 9.94
CA ILE A 161 0.99 -9.05 10.94
C ILE A 161 -0.19 -9.95 11.32
N GLY A 162 -0.14 -11.21 10.92
CA GLY A 162 -1.12 -12.22 11.30
C GLY A 162 -0.66 -13.15 12.43
N PRO A 163 -1.53 -14.10 12.83
CA PRO A 163 -1.24 -15.04 13.89
C PRO A 163 -0.02 -15.91 13.55
N LYS A 164 0.69 -16.34 14.58
CA LYS A 164 1.91 -17.15 14.44
C LYS A 164 1.65 -18.41 13.61
N GLY A 165 2.57 -18.72 12.68
CA GLY A 165 2.49 -19.92 11.84
C GLY A 165 1.42 -19.90 10.74
N SER A 166 0.60 -18.84 10.64
CA SER A 166 -0.48 -18.77 9.65
C SER A 166 0.03 -18.75 8.21
N VAL A 167 -0.78 -19.29 7.31
CA VAL A 167 -0.54 -19.29 5.85
C VAL A 167 -1.58 -18.43 5.17
N TYR A 168 -1.17 -17.75 4.11
CA TYR A 168 -2.02 -16.80 3.38
C TYR A 168 -2.33 -17.31 2.00
N ARG A 169 -3.60 -17.30 1.62
CA ARG A 169 -4.06 -17.72 0.29
C ARG A 169 -4.78 -16.59 -0.42
N ASP A 170 -4.59 -16.54 -1.73
CA ASP A 170 -5.38 -15.69 -2.60
C ASP A 170 -6.85 -16.16 -2.56
N PRO A 171 -7.81 -15.31 -2.20
CA PRO A 171 -9.22 -15.70 -2.04
C PRO A 171 -9.92 -16.19 -3.32
N GLU A 172 -9.37 -15.87 -4.50
CA GLU A 172 -9.98 -16.21 -5.79
C GLU A 172 -9.37 -17.48 -6.37
N THR A 173 -8.05 -17.62 -6.25
CA THR A 173 -7.27 -18.68 -6.89
C THR A 173 -6.82 -19.77 -5.93
N GLY A 174 -6.88 -19.53 -4.62
CA GLY A 174 -6.40 -20.43 -3.56
C GLY A 174 -4.87 -20.56 -3.48
N LYS A 175 -4.12 -19.83 -4.30
CA LYS A 175 -2.64 -19.88 -4.34
C LYS A 175 -2.04 -19.29 -3.08
N ASP A 176 -0.91 -19.85 -2.65
CA ASP A 176 -0.13 -19.27 -1.54
C ASP A 176 0.42 -17.88 -1.94
N ILE A 177 0.14 -16.88 -1.11
CA ILE A 177 0.57 -15.49 -1.26
C ILE A 177 1.39 -15.01 -0.06
N THR A 178 1.92 -15.93 0.75
CA THR A 178 2.73 -15.62 1.93
C THR A 178 3.94 -14.73 1.61
N LEU A 179 4.51 -14.87 0.41
CA LEU A 179 5.58 -14.02 -0.12
C LEU A 179 5.12 -13.13 -1.29
N GLY A 180 3.82 -13.08 -1.56
CA GLY A 180 3.22 -12.28 -2.63
C GLY A 180 2.75 -10.90 -2.17
N ASN A 181 2.47 -10.03 -3.13
CA ASN A 181 1.78 -8.78 -2.90
C ASN A 181 0.27 -9.01 -3.11
N SER A 182 -0.56 -8.74 -2.12
CA SER A 182 -2.02 -8.75 -2.27
C SER A 182 -2.69 -7.94 -1.17
N TRP A 183 -3.63 -7.07 -1.52
CA TRP A 183 -4.44 -6.35 -0.54
C TRP A 183 -5.56 -7.21 0.07
N LYS A 184 -5.78 -8.44 -0.41
CA LYS A 184 -6.77 -9.40 0.11
C LYS A 184 -6.16 -10.78 0.37
N ALA A 185 -6.57 -11.46 1.44
CA ALA A 185 -6.09 -12.81 1.73
C ALA A 185 -7.10 -13.62 2.54
N ASP A 186 -7.17 -14.92 2.28
CA ASP A 186 -7.67 -15.88 3.25
C ASP A 186 -6.52 -16.24 4.21
N VAL A 187 -6.72 -16.00 5.50
CA VAL A 187 -5.76 -16.29 6.56
C VAL A 187 -6.11 -17.64 7.18
N ILE A 188 -5.25 -18.61 6.93
CA ILE A 188 -5.37 -19.97 7.45
C ILE A 188 -4.50 -20.07 8.70
N ILE A 189 -5.13 -20.13 9.85
CA ILE A 189 -4.48 -20.08 11.16
C ILE A 189 -3.94 -21.45 11.52
N ASP A 190 -2.66 -21.49 11.93
CA ASP A 190 -2.05 -22.72 12.43
C ASP A 190 -2.49 -22.98 13.88
N LYS A 191 -3.45 -23.90 14.03
CA LYS A 191 -4.00 -24.32 15.33
C LYS A 191 -3.04 -25.15 16.19
N SER A 192 -1.85 -25.50 15.70
CA SER A 192 -0.85 -26.21 16.50
C SER A 192 -0.24 -25.34 17.60
N TYR A 193 -0.35 -24.01 17.47
CA TYR A 193 0.09 -23.06 18.48
C TYR A 193 -1.02 -22.83 19.54
N PRO A 194 -0.71 -22.96 20.85
CA PRO A 194 -1.68 -22.72 21.92
C PRO A 194 -2.34 -21.33 21.86
N GLU A 195 -1.58 -20.30 21.48
CA GLU A 195 -2.07 -18.92 21.32
C GLU A 195 -3.11 -18.75 20.19
N ASN A 196 -3.23 -19.74 19.30
CA ASN A 196 -4.14 -19.70 18.15
C ASN A 196 -5.41 -20.55 18.34
N GLN A 197 -5.58 -21.24 19.48
CA GLN A 197 -6.67 -22.23 19.63
C GLN A 197 -8.06 -21.65 19.41
N ASP A 198 -8.31 -20.45 19.94
CA ASP A 198 -9.61 -19.77 19.88
C ASP A 198 -9.77 -18.86 18.64
N LEU A 199 -8.74 -18.77 17.77
CA LEU A 199 -8.78 -17.89 16.59
C LEU A 199 -9.33 -18.62 15.37
N GLU A 200 -10.38 -18.09 14.74
CA GLU A 200 -10.92 -18.69 13.51
C GLU A 200 -10.22 -18.18 12.25
N ASN A 201 -10.21 -19.02 11.20
CA ASN A 201 -9.77 -18.58 9.88
C ASN A 201 -10.61 -17.37 9.44
N TYR A 202 -9.98 -16.39 8.83
CA TYR A 202 -10.65 -15.14 8.45
C TYR A 202 -10.17 -14.66 7.09
N ARG A 203 -10.94 -13.75 6.50
CA ARG A 203 -10.54 -13.01 5.31
C ARG A 203 -10.05 -11.63 5.71
N ASP A 204 -8.86 -11.29 5.26
CA ASP A 204 -8.17 -10.04 5.48
C ASP A 204 -8.28 -9.14 4.24
N PHE A 205 -8.51 -7.85 4.47
CA PHE A 205 -8.54 -6.80 3.45
C PHE A 205 -7.79 -5.57 3.95
N ALA A 206 -6.72 -5.20 3.25
CA ALA A 206 -5.97 -3.97 3.47
C ALA A 206 -6.51 -2.86 2.56
N LEU A 207 -6.98 -1.78 3.15
CA LEU A 207 -7.46 -0.58 2.45
C LEU A 207 -6.53 0.59 2.77
N TYR A 208 -5.97 1.18 1.73
CA TYR A 208 -5.10 2.35 1.81
C TYR A 208 -5.82 3.54 1.21
N PHE A 209 -6.13 4.51 2.06
CA PHE A 209 -6.73 5.77 1.68
C PHE A 209 -5.62 6.78 1.40
N GLN A 210 -5.67 7.42 0.24
CA GLN A 210 -4.80 8.54 -0.12
C GLN A 210 -5.67 9.76 -0.43
N ASP A 211 -5.19 10.92 0.01
CA ASP A 211 -5.85 12.20 -0.17
C ASP A 211 -4.78 13.31 -0.31
N GLU A 212 -4.97 14.18 -1.30
CA GLU A 212 -4.13 15.34 -1.56
C GLU A 212 -4.92 16.66 -1.54
N ASP A 213 -6.20 16.63 -1.19
CA ASP A 213 -7.01 17.84 -1.13
C ASP A 213 -6.55 18.73 0.04
N ASN A 214 -5.94 19.85 -0.30
CA ASN A 214 -5.39 20.77 0.69
C ASN A 214 -6.41 21.81 1.19
N ILE A 215 -7.61 21.87 0.61
CA ILE A 215 -8.64 22.86 0.96
C ILE A 215 -9.81 22.21 1.67
N LEU A 216 -10.20 21.00 1.28
CA LEU A 216 -11.30 20.29 1.93
C LEU A 216 -10.96 20.01 3.40
N GLY A 217 -11.94 20.26 4.28
CA GLY A 217 -11.76 20.10 5.73
C GLY A 217 -11.06 21.29 6.42
N THR A 218 -10.73 22.37 5.70
CA THR A 218 -10.23 23.61 6.30
C THR A 218 -11.36 24.45 6.91
N SER A 219 -11.02 25.38 7.80
CA SER A 219 -11.98 26.26 8.48
C SER A 219 -12.40 27.50 7.68
N PHE A 220 -11.99 27.61 6.41
CA PHE A 220 -12.27 28.77 5.56
C PHE A 220 -13.63 28.65 4.86
N MET A 221 -14.40 29.74 4.89
CA MET A 221 -15.69 29.85 4.20
C MET A 221 -15.53 30.41 2.78
N PRO A 222 -16.33 29.96 1.80
CA PRO A 222 -17.35 28.91 1.91
C PRO A 222 -16.73 27.51 2.03
N TYR A 223 -17.37 26.63 2.80
CA TYR A 223 -16.96 25.24 2.87
C TYR A 223 -17.23 24.54 1.53
N LEU A 224 -16.20 23.93 0.97
CA LEU A 224 -16.28 23.14 -0.24
C LEU A 224 -16.95 21.79 0.05
N GLN A 225 -17.76 21.31 -0.88
CA GLN A 225 -18.48 20.04 -0.73
C GLN A 225 -17.88 18.93 -1.60
N ASN A 226 -17.11 19.29 -2.62
CA ASN A 226 -16.47 18.32 -3.51
C ASN A 226 -14.97 18.21 -3.27
N VAL A 227 -14.49 16.97 -3.33
CA VAL A 227 -13.06 16.61 -3.23
C VAL A 227 -12.37 16.94 -4.54
N ALA A 228 -11.17 17.51 -4.47
CA ALA A 228 -10.28 17.74 -5.60
C ALA A 228 -8.89 17.11 -5.35
N GLY A 229 -7.99 17.22 -6.34
CA GLY A 229 -6.66 16.63 -6.27
C GLY A 229 -6.70 15.12 -6.45
N LEU A 230 -5.59 14.46 -6.10
CA LEU A 230 -5.46 13.01 -6.22
C LEU A 230 -5.97 12.31 -4.96
N THR A 231 -7.07 11.59 -5.08
CA THR A 231 -7.65 10.79 -4.00
C THR A 231 -7.91 9.36 -4.46
N GLY A 232 -8.01 8.43 -3.52
CA GLY A 232 -8.31 7.05 -3.89
C GLY A 232 -8.14 6.03 -2.79
N VAL A 233 -8.64 4.83 -3.08
CA VAL A 233 -8.49 3.64 -2.25
C VAL A 233 -7.76 2.58 -3.07
N ASN A 234 -6.60 2.13 -2.60
CA ASN A 234 -5.79 1.10 -3.28
C ASN A 234 -5.47 1.42 -4.75
N TYR A 235 -5.12 2.68 -5.05
CA TYR A 235 -4.92 3.21 -6.41
C TYR A 235 -6.17 3.20 -7.30
N ARG A 236 -7.37 3.22 -6.72
CA ARG A 236 -8.64 3.27 -7.44
C ARG A 236 -9.50 4.41 -6.96
N LEU A 237 -10.35 4.93 -7.85
CA LEU A 237 -11.28 5.99 -7.55
C LEU A 237 -12.55 5.82 -8.39
N GLU A 238 -13.72 5.99 -7.78
CA GLU A 238 -15.01 5.88 -8.46
C GLU A 238 -15.91 7.03 -7.97
N PRO A 239 -15.77 8.24 -8.54
CA PRO A 239 -16.51 9.41 -8.08
C PRO A 239 -18.02 9.22 -8.27
N TRP A 240 -18.80 9.74 -7.32
CA TRP A 240 -20.25 9.65 -7.40
C TRP A 240 -20.82 10.37 -8.64
N THR A 241 -20.33 11.59 -8.93
CA THR A 241 -20.81 12.39 -10.08
C THR A 241 -20.64 11.64 -11.41
N TYR A 242 -19.48 11.03 -11.62
CA TYR A 242 -19.24 10.17 -12.79
C TYR A 242 -20.23 8.99 -12.84
N ARG A 243 -20.45 8.31 -11.71
CA ARG A 243 -21.41 7.19 -11.64
C ARG A 243 -22.84 7.67 -11.96
N GLU A 244 -23.25 8.81 -11.43
CA GLU A 244 -24.57 9.41 -11.69
C GLU A 244 -24.74 9.79 -13.17
N ASP A 245 -23.73 10.41 -13.78
CA ASP A 245 -23.75 10.78 -15.20
C ASP A 245 -23.86 9.54 -16.12
N GLU A 246 -23.29 8.42 -15.71
CA GLU A 246 -23.39 7.11 -16.38
C GLU A 246 -24.67 6.33 -15.98
N GLY A 247 -25.64 6.99 -15.34
CA GLY A 247 -26.96 6.42 -15.06
C GLY A 247 -27.07 5.55 -13.81
N CYS A 248 -26.11 5.63 -12.88
CA CYS A 248 -26.26 5.05 -11.54
C CYS A 248 -27.20 5.92 -10.68
N GLU A 249 -27.99 5.29 -9.82
CA GLU A 249 -28.88 5.95 -8.86
C GLU A 249 -28.50 5.55 -7.44
N PHE A 250 -28.79 6.37 -6.43
CA PHE A 250 -28.46 6.04 -5.04
C PHE A 250 -29.06 4.69 -4.58
N GLY A 251 -30.23 4.32 -5.10
CA GLY A 251 -30.88 3.04 -4.79
C GLY A 251 -30.16 1.81 -5.38
N ASN A 252 -29.24 2.00 -6.34
CA ASN A 252 -28.54 0.94 -7.05
C ASN A 252 -27.00 1.10 -7.00
N MET A 253 -26.49 1.95 -6.10
CA MET A 253 -25.07 2.33 -6.01
C MET A 253 -24.08 1.17 -5.81
N PHE A 254 -24.54 0.04 -5.24
CA PHE A 254 -23.72 -1.17 -5.01
C PHE A 254 -24.02 -2.30 -6.00
N THR A 255 -24.86 -2.04 -6.99
CA THR A 255 -25.16 -2.98 -8.07
C THR A 255 -24.52 -2.51 -9.38
N PRO A 256 -24.31 -3.41 -10.35
CA PRO A 256 -23.79 -3.01 -11.66
C PRO A 256 -24.73 -1.99 -12.32
N CYS A 257 -24.25 -0.77 -12.49
CA CYS A 257 -24.78 0.23 -13.42
C CYS A 257 -23.79 0.36 -14.59
N ILE A 258 -24.13 1.11 -15.65
CA ILE A 258 -23.29 1.22 -16.88
C ILE A 258 -21.85 1.65 -16.52
N ALA A 259 -21.68 2.51 -15.51
CA ALA A 259 -20.38 2.92 -14.96
C ALA A 259 -19.49 1.78 -14.42
N ALA A 260 -20.06 0.59 -14.16
CA ALA A 260 -19.40 -0.57 -13.56
C ALA A 260 -19.04 -1.68 -14.58
N GLU A 261 -19.30 -1.48 -15.88
CA GLU A 261 -19.05 -2.48 -16.93
C GLU A 261 -17.59 -2.52 -17.47
N GLY A 262 -16.60 -1.94 -16.77
CA GLY A 262 -15.19 -1.87 -17.20
C GLY A 262 -14.17 -2.30 -16.16
#